data_AF-A0A661JE45-F1
#
_entry.id   AF-A0A661JE45-F1
#
_cell.length_a   1.000
_cell.length_b   1.000
_cell.length_c   1.000
_cell.angle_alpha   90.00
_cell.angle_beta   90.00
_cell.angle_gamma   90.00
#
_symmetry.space_group_name_H-M   'P 1'
#
loop_
_entity.id
_entity.type
_entity.pdbx_description
1 polymer ?
#
loop_
_entity_poly.entity_id
_entity_poly.type
_entity_poly.pdbx_seq_one_letter_code
_entity_poly.pdbx_strand_id
1 'polypeptide(L)'
;PERFGCPLDLKLRKLVNDLVSYYFKEYLVTNPQPLISGKEIIEYFGLKEGKIIGDLLSLVAKAEAEGLLLSRKEAVSYVEKLVKGMGKATININNTH
;
A
#
# COMPACT_ATOMS: atom_id res chain seq x y z
N PRO A 1 -2.44 -37.01 22.45
CA PRO A 1 -2.96 -35.87 23.26
C PRO A 1 -1.85 -35.36 24.17
N GLU A 2 -1.79 -34.04 24.41
CA GLU A 2 -0.77 -33.33 25.20
C GLU A 2 0.62 -33.18 24.53
N ARG A 3 0.73 -32.25 23.56
CA ARG A 3 2.02 -31.75 23.07
C ARG A 3 2.29 -30.26 23.39
N PHE A 4 1.34 -29.57 24.03
CA PHE A 4 1.40 -28.13 24.29
C PHE A 4 1.18 -27.82 25.78
N GLY A 5 1.97 -28.45 26.65
CA GLY A 5 1.90 -28.29 28.11
C GLY A 5 3.10 -27.58 28.72
N CYS A 6 4.06 -27.10 27.91
CA CYS A 6 5.24 -26.43 28.44
C CYS A 6 4.92 -24.97 28.80
N PRO A 7 5.44 -24.41 29.92
CA PRO A 7 5.26 -22.99 30.27
C PRO A 7 5.70 -22.00 29.17
N LEU A 8 6.62 -22.43 28.30
CA LEU A 8 7.05 -21.68 27.12
C LEU A 8 5.91 -21.52 26.09
N ASP A 9 5.08 -22.54 25.93
CA ASP A 9 3.94 -22.54 25.00
C ASP A 9 2.88 -21.52 25.43
N LEU A 10 2.67 -21.39 26.74
CA LEU A 10 1.72 -20.43 27.30
C LEU A 10 2.18 -18.98 27.13
N LYS A 11 3.47 -18.71 27.35
CA LYS A 11 4.07 -17.38 27.14
C LYS A 11 4.05 -16.99 25.67
N LEU A 12 4.43 -17.91 24.78
CA LEU A 12 4.40 -17.66 23.34
C LEU A 12 2.98 -17.40 22.85
N ARG A 13 2.02 -18.21 23.29
CA ARG A 13 0.60 -18.01 22.94
C ARG A 13 0.08 -16.66 23.40
N LYS A 14 0.45 -16.23 24.61
CA LYS A 14 0.10 -14.90 25.12
C LYS A 14 0.70 -13.80 24.24
N LEU A 15 2.01 -13.88 23.94
CA LEU A 15 2.68 -12.90 23.09
C LEU A 15 2.03 -12.79 21.70
N VAL A 16 1.76 -13.92 21.05
CA VAL A 16 1.11 -13.93 19.73
C VAL A 16 -0.28 -13.29 19.81
N ASN A 17 -1.05 -13.60 20.85
CA ASN A 17 -2.38 -13.04 21.04
C ASN A 17 -2.34 -11.53 21.30
N ASP A 18 -1.37 -11.07 22.09
CA ASP A 18 -1.16 -9.64 22.36
C ASP A 18 -0.74 -8.90 21.09
N LEU A 19 0.16 -9.48 20.28
CA LEU A 19 0.61 -8.91 19.00
C LEU A 19 -0.54 -8.81 17.99
N VAL A 20 -1.34 -9.86 17.85
CA VAL A 20 -2.51 -9.87 16.98
C VAL A 20 -3.55 -8.86 17.47
N SER A 21 -3.83 -8.81 18.78
CA SER A 21 -4.76 -7.84 19.36
C SER A 21 -4.31 -6.40 19.12
N TYR A 22 -3.02 -6.10 19.32
CA TYR A 22 -2.44 -4.78 19.06
C TYR A 22 -2.59 -4.40 17.57
N TYR A 23 -2.27 -5.33 16.67
CA TYR A 23 -2.37 -5.09 15.23
C TYR A 23 -3.79 -4.66 14.83
N PHE A 24 -4.81 -5.37 15.29
CA PHE A 24 -6.19 -5.10 14.90
C PHE A 24 -6.84 -3.92 15.65
N LYS A 25 -6.51 -3.71 16.93
CA LYS A 25 -7.19 -2.69 17.75
C LYS A 25 -6.53 -1.33 17.75
N GLU A 26 -5.21 -1.29 17.60
CA GLU A 26 -4.44 -0.05 17.69
C GLU A 26 -3.81 0.28 16.34
N TYR A 27 -2.99 -0.64 15.82
CA TYR A 27 -2.19 -0.36 14.61
C TYR A 27 -3.08 -0.04 13.41
N LEU A 28 -4.07 -0.88 13.06
CA LEU A 28 -4.96 -0.62 11.91
C LEU A 28 -5.85 0.62 12.07
N VAL A 29 -6.17 1.02 13.30
CA VAL A 29 -6.94 2.24 13.57
C VAL A 29 -6.07 3.47 13.33
N THR A 30 -4.79 3.41 13.73
CA THR A 30 -3.82 4.51 13.53
C THR A 30 -3.19 4.55 12.14
N ASN A 31 -3.10 3.40 11.47
CA ASN A 31 -2.55 3.21 10.12
C ASN A 31 -3.63 2.55 9.26
N PRO A 32 -4.56 3.33 8.70
CA PRO A 32 -5.55 2.80 7.79
C PRO A 32 -4.86 2.07 6.64
N GLN A 33 -5.48 0.97 6.18
CA GLN A 33 -4.95 0.28 5.01
C GLN A 33 -4.93 1.23 3.81
N PRO A 34 -3.90 1.15 2.94
CA PRO A 34 -3.84 1.95 1.73
C PRO A 34 -5.14 1.82 0.92
N LEU A 35 -5.61 2.90 0.31
CA LEU A 35 -6.84 2.86 -0.49
C LEU A 35 -6.69 2.00 -1.76
N ILE A 36 -5.46 1.71 -2.17
CA ILE A 36 -5.12 0.84 -3.30
C ILE A 36 -3.81 0.09 -3.03
N SER A 37 -3.75 -1.18 -3.44
CA SER A 37 -2.55 -2.01 -3.33
C SER A 37 -1.69 -1.99 -4.60
N GLY A 38 -0.42 -2.40 -4.48
CA GLY A 38 0.49 -2.50 -5.62
C GLY A 38 0.03 -3.52 -6.66
N LYS A 39 -0.55 -4.64 -6.22
CA LYS A 39 -1.12 -5.67 -7.10
C LYS A 39 -2.26 -5.09 -7.94
N GLU A 40 -3.14 -4.29 -7.33
CA GLU A 40 -4.21 -3.62 -8.06
C GLU A 40 -3.67 -2.62 -9.08
N ILE A 41 -2.61 -1.87 -8.75
CA ILE A 41 -2.00 -0.95 -9.72
C ILE A 41 -1.46 -1.72 -10.94
N ILE A 42 -0.79 -2.85 -10.71
CA ILE A 42 -0.26 -3.71 -11.77
C ILE A 42 -1.39 -4.24 -12.67
N GLU A 43 -2.43 -4.83 -12.06
CA GLU A 43 -3.54 -5.44 -12.79
C GLU A 43 -4.39 -4.39 -13.53
N TYR A 44 -4.69 -3.27 -12.89
CA TYR A 44 -5.61 -2.26 -13.41
C TYR A 44 -4.98 -1.38 -14.50
N PHE A 45 -3.66 -1.11 -14.41
CA PHE A 45 -2.94 -0.25 -15.35
C PHE A 45 -1.98 -1.01 -16.28
N GLY A 46 -1.86 -2.33 -16.14
CA GLY A 46 -0.98 -3.17 -16.98
C GLY A 46 0.51 -2.84 -16.81
N LEU A 47 0.90 -2.33 -15.66
CA LEU A 47 2.28 -1.94 -15.39
C LEU A 47 3.11 -3.15 -14.97
N LYS A 48 4.39 -3.18 -15.36
CA LYS A 48 5.32 -4.20 -14.85
C LYS A 48 5.70 -3.89 -13.41
N GLU A 49 5.94 -4.95 -12.64
CA GLU A 49 6.57 -4.85 -11.33
C GLU A 49 7.88 -4.07 -11.41
N GLY A 50 8.14 -3.23 -10.40
CA GLY A 50 9.35 -2.42 -10.33
C GLY A 50 9.19 -1.18 -9.46
N LYS A 51 10.25 -0.36 -9.42
CA LYS A 51 10.33 0.86 -8.59
C LYS A 51 9.15 1.80 -8.80
N ILE A 52 8.64 1.90 -10.04
CA ILE A 52 7.50 2.74 -10.39
C ILE A 52 6.23 2.43 -9.58
N ILE A 53 6.01 1.16 -9.22
CA ILE A 53 4.85 0.77 -8.41
C ILE A 53 5.00 1.31 -6.98
N GLY A 54 6.21 1.20 -6.41
CA GLY A 54 6.54 1.78 -5.11
C GLY A 54 6.43 3.31 -5.09
N ASP A 55 6.89 3.97 -6.16
CA ASP A 55 6.78 5.42 -6.31
C ASP A 55 5.29 5.87 -6.38
N LEU A 56 4.46 5.14 -7.14
CA LEU A 56 3.01 5.39 -7.21
C LEU A 56 2.30 5.19 -5.86
N LEU A 57 2.60 4.09 -5.15
CA LEU A 57 2.06 3.83 -3.82
C LEU A 57 2.45 4.91 -2.82
N SER A 58 3.70 5.40 -2.89
CA SER A 58 4.17 6.48 -2.01
C SER A 58 3.43 7.80 -2.27
N LEU A 59 3.15 8.12 -3.54
CA LEU A 59 2.38 9.31 -3.91
C LEU A 59 0.93 9.22 -3.44
N VAL A 60 0.31 8.03 -3.57
CA VAL A 60 -1.04 7.78 -3.06
C VAL A 60 -1.09 7.91 -1.54
N ALA A 61 -0.17 7.26 -0.82
CA ALA A 61 -0.11 7.32 0.65
C ALA A 61 0.07 8.75 1.17
N LYS A 62 0.86 9.57 0.46
CA LYS A 62 1.01 10.99 0.78
C LYS A 62 -0.30 11.75 0.61
N ALA A 63 -0.97 11.57 -0.53
CA ALA A 63 -2.25 12.23 -0.80
C ALA A 63 -3.38 11.78 0.14
N GLU A 64 -3.36 10.51 0.58
CA GLU A 64 -4.23 9.99 1.64
C GLU A 64 -3.97 10.69 2.99
N ALA A 65 -2.71 10.79 3.40
CA ALA A 65 -2.33 11.45 4.65
C ALA A 65 -2.70 12.95 4.67
N GLU A 66 -2.70 13.59 3.51
CA GLU A 66 -3.14 14.98 3.31
C GLU A 66 -4.67 15.13 3.22
N GLY A 67 -5.43 14.02 3.25
CA GLY A 67 -6.89 14.02 3.14
C GLY A 67 -7.42 14.31 1.73
N LEU A 68 -6.56 14.25 0.71
CA LEU A 68 -6.93 14.48 -0.70
C LEU A 68 -7.61 13.26 -1.33
N LEU A 69 -7.41 12.08 -0.76
CA LEU A 69 -8.02 10.82 -1.17
C LEU A 69 -8.67 10.17 0.05
N LEU A 70 -9.95 9.84 -0.04
CA LEU A 70 -10.73 9.19 1.02
C LEU A 70 -11.30 7.84 0.59
N SER A 71 -11.17 7.50 -0.68
CA SER A 71 -11.73 6.28 -1.25
C SER A 71 -10.83 5.63 -2.30
N ARG A 72 -10.98 4.31 -2.44
CA ARG A 72 -10.33 3.51 -3.48
C ARG A 72 -10.54 4.10 -4.88
N LYS A 73 -11.75 4.59 -5.19
CA LYS A 73 -12.07 5.17 -6.49
C LYS A 73 -11.26 6.44 -6.78
N GLU A 74 -11.07 7.29 -5.78
CA GLU A 74 -10.24 8.49 -5.88
C GLU A 74 -8.77 8.11 -6.07
N ALA A 75 -8.27 7.12 -5.32
CA ALA A 75 -6.91 6.62 -5.46
C ALA A 75 -6.64 6.06 -6.86
N VAL A 76 -7.54 5.25 -7.43
CA VAL A 76 -7.44 4.75 -8.81
C VAL A 76 -7.39 5.92 -9.81
N SER A 77 -8.30 6.90 -9.68
CA SER A 77 -8.31 8.05 -10.60
C SER A 77 -7.06 8.92 -10.47
N TYR A 78 -6.51 9.04 -9.27
CA TYR A 78 -5.25 9.74 -9.02
C TYR A 78 -4.07 9.04 -9.69
N VAL A 79 -3.94 7.72 -9.52
CA VAL A 79 -2.90 6.91 -10.20
C VAL A 79 -3.04 7.02 -11.72
N GLU A 80 -4.25 6.97 -12.25
CA GLU A 80 -4.49 7.12 -13.69
C GLU A 80 -3.94 8.45 -14.23
N LYS A 81 -4.15 9.56 -13.50
CA LYS A 81 -3.61 10.88 -13.85
C LYS A 81 -2.07 10.88 -13.82
N LEU A 82 -1.47 10.25 -12.81
CA LEU A 82 -0.01 10.15 -12.70
C LEU A 82 0.58 9.36 -13.88
N VAL A 83 0.01 8.20 -14.20
CA VAL A 83 0.46 7.36 -15.32
C VAL A 83 0.33 8.09 -16.66
N LYS A 84 -0.79 8.79 -16.89
CA LYS A 84 -0.98 9.62 -18.10
C LYS A 84 0.00 10.81 -18.15
N GLY A 85 0.32 11.40 -17.00
CA GLY A 85 1.29 12.49 -16.88
C GLY A 85 2.73 12.05 -17.18
N MET A 86 3.13 10.87 -16.70
CA MET A 86 4.45 10.29 -16.97
C MET A 86 4.67 10.01 -18.47
N GLY A 87 3.62 9.63 -19.20
CA GLY A 87 3.67 9.45 -20.66
C GLY A 87 3.96 10.73 -21.45
N LYS A 88 3.76 11.93 -20.86
CA LYS A 88 4.08 13.21 -21.51
C LYS A 88 5.51 13.70 -21.25
N ALA A 89 6.18 13.22 -20.21
CA ALA A 89 7.54 13.64 -19.88
C ALA A 89 8.61 13.02 -20.80
N THR A 90 8.32 11.90 -21.48
CA THR A 90 9.26 11.23 -22.39
C THR A 90 9.23 11.79 -23.83
N ILE A 91 8.29 12.68 -24.15
CA ILE A 91 8.16 13.33 -25.47
C ILE A 91 8.56 14.81 -25.36
N ASN A 92 9.76 15.11 -24.85
CA ASN A 92 10.34 16.45 -24.98
C ASN A 92 11.88 16.45 -24.91
N ILE A 93 12.54 15.66 -25.76
CA ILE A 93 13.99 15.80 -25.98
C ILE A 93 14.44 15.91 -27.44
N ASN A 94 13.54 15.80 -28.43
CA ASN A 94 13.94 15.75 -29.85
C ASN A 94 13.13 16.71 -30.75
N ASN A 95 13.06 18.01 -30.41
CA ASN A 95 12.65 19.01 -31.40
C ASN A 95 13.80 20.00 -31.70
N THR A 96 14.73 19.49 -32.51
CA THR A 96 15.31 20.10 -33.71
C THR A 96 15.44 21.63 -33.75
N HIS A 97 16.68 22.11 -33.65
CA HIS A 97 17.17 23.27 -34.40
C HIS A 97 17.89 22.80 -35.67
#